data_AF-A0A315XYU1-F1
#
_entry.id   AF-A0A315XYU1-F1
#
_cell.length_a   1.000
_cell.length_b   1.000
_cell.length_c   1.000
_cell.angle_alpha   90.00
_cell.angle_beta   90.00
_cell.angle_gamma   90.00
#
_symmetry.space_group_name_H-M   'P 1'
#
loop_
_entity.id
_entity.type
_entity.pdbx_description
1 polymer ?
#
loop_
_entity_poly.entity_id
_entity_poly.type
_entity_poly.pdbx_seq_one_letter_code
_entity_poly.pdbx_strand_id
1 'polypeptide(L)'
;MVTRTGIETKKGPILCETYHFTSLGAFLYFELFKCIEEKFMPVKCRNCGRWFIMKHTTFSHYCKRLVSSNPPKTCRDNAMSHNFKEKIKSDPVWEIYNRAYKQHYARYMKKKMSKSQFAEWGDYAIELRTKASDGELEIEEYQKLIRI
;
A
#
# COMPACT_ATOMS: atom_id res chain seq x y z
N MET A 1 42.31 0.95 2.14
CA MET A 1 42.88 -0.33 2.59
C MET A 1 41.80 -1.05 3.38
N VAL A 2 41.58 -2.35 3.13
CA VAL A 2 40.64 -3.18 3.90
C VAL A 2 41.46 -4.03 4.86
N THR A 3 41.16 -3.98 6.14
CA THR A 3 41.80 -4.80 7.17
C THR A 3 40.73 -5.59 7.92
N ARG A 4 41.01 -6.85 8.24
CA ARG A 4 40.14 -7.64 9.11
C ARG A 4 40.58 -7.43 10.55
N THR A 5 39.67 -6.96 11.39
CA THR A 5 39.96 -6.61 12.79
C THR A 5 39.01 -7.38 13.70
N GLY A 6 39.54 -7.89 14.82
CA GLY A 6 38.69 -8.40 15.90
C GLY A 6 38.27 -7.23 16.79
N ILE A 7 36.97 -7.03 16.97
CA ILE A 7 36.43 -6.04 17.91
C ILE A 7 35.82 -6.80 19.09
N GLU A 8 36.24 -6.46 20.31
CA GLU A 8 35.59 -6.97 21.52
C GLU A 8 34.25 -6.26 21.74
N THR A 9 33.19 -7.04 21.91
CA THR A 9 31.87 -6.52 22.28
C THR A 9 31.40 -7.19 23.58
N LYS A 10 30.36 -6.63 24.21
CA LYS A 10 29.73 -7.23 25.42
C LYS A 10 29.21 -8.66 25.21
N LYS A 11 28.99 -9.09 23.96
CA LYS A 11 28.52 -10.44 23.60
C LYS A 11 29.65 -11.38 23.14
N GLY A 12 30.90 -10.92 23.18
CA GLY A 12 32.07 -11.64 22.68
C GLY A 12 32.76 -10.94 21.51
N PRO A 13 33.88 -11.49 21.02
CA PRO A 13 34.63 -10.93 19.90
C PRO A 13 33.86 -11.11 18.58
N ILE A 14 33.82 -10.05 17.78
CA ILE A 14 33.31 -10.09 16.40
C ILE A 14 34.44 -9.82 15.42
N LEU A 15 34.49 -10.60 14.34
CA LEU A 15 35.37 -10.31 13.21
C LEU A 15 34.67 -9.33 12.29
N CYS A 16 35.29 -8.20 12.00
CA CYS A 16 34.74 -7.20 11.08
C CYS A 16 35.77 -6.76 10.05
N GLU A 17 35.26 -6.22 8.94
CA GLU A 17 36.06 -5.53 7.95
C GLU A 17 36.12 -4.04 8.28
N THR A 18 37.33 -3.51 8.42
CA THR A 18 37.60 -2.09 8.62
C THR A 18 38.11 -1.49 7.32
N TYR A 19 37.52 -0.37 6.92
CA TYR A 19 37.82 0.31 5.67
C TYR A 19 38.44 1.68 5.95
N HIS A 20 39.64 1.91 5.43
CA HIS A 20 40.30 3.23 5.48
C HIS A 20 40.36 3.87 4.09
N PHE A 21 39.89 5.11 4.02
CA PHE A 21 39.84 5.94 2.80
C PHE A 21 40.76 7.14 2.94
N THR A 22 41.53 7.44 1.88
CA THR A 22 42.46 8.57 1.83
C THR A 22 41.83 9.82 1.19
N SER A 23 40.62 9.71 0.66
CA SER A 23 39.87 10.81 0.06
C SER A 23 38.36 10.55 0.11
N LEU A 24 37.58 11.63 0.03
CA LEU A 24 36.13 11.55 -0.11
C LEU A 24 35.71 10.78 -1.38
N GLY A 25 36.43 10.95 -2.49
CA GLY A 25 36.14 10.25 -3.74
C GLY A 25 36.26 8.73 -3.61
N ALA A 26 37.31 8.25 -2.93
CA ALA A 26 37.49 6.81 -2.66
C ALA A 26 36.36 6.24 -1.78
N PHE A 27 35.92 7.02 -0.78
CA PHE A 27 34.77 6.66 0.06
C PHE A 27 33.48 6.57 -0.76
N LEU A 28 33.14 7.59 -1.54
CA LEU A 28 31.92 7.63 -2.35
C LEU A 28 31.88 6.53 -3.42
N TYR A 29 33.02 6.26 -4.06
CA TYR A 29 33.15 5.15 -5.00
C TYR A 29 32.84 3.82 -4.32
N PHE A 30 33.49 3.54 -3.19
CA PHE A 30 33.24 2.31 -2.43
C PHE A 30 31.79 2.18 -1.98
N GLU A 31 31.20 3.25 -1.42
CA GLU A 31 29.82 3.28 -0.96
C GLU A 31 28.85 2.97 -2.11
N LEU A 32 29.04 3.58 -3.28
CA LEU A 32 28.21 3.34 -4.46
C LEU A 32 28.22 1.87 -4.88
N PHE A 33 29.41 1.26 -5.00
CA PHE A 33 29.52 -0.14 -5.42
C PHE A 33 28.98 -1.10 -4.36
N LYS A 34 29.19 -0.82 -3.06
CA LYS A 34 28.55 -1.58 -1.99
C LYS A 34 27.03 -1.47 -2.03
N CYS A 35 26.50 -0.28 -2.31
CA CYS A 35 25.06 -0.11 -2.51
C CYS A 35 24.55 -0.95 -3.69
N ILE A 36 25.30 -1.00 -4.81
CA ILE A 36 24.95 -1.81 -5.98
C ILE A 36 25.00 -3.31 -5.64
N GLU A 37 26.03 -3.79 -4.95
CA GLU A 37 26.17 -5.18 -4.49
C GLU A 37 24.98 -5.59 -3.62
N GLU A 38 24.58 -4.73 -2.69
CA GLU A 38 23.43 -4.92 -1.80
C GLU A 38 22.07 -4.65 -2.48
N LYS A 39 22.07 -4.44 -3.81
CA LYS A 39 20.87 -4.22 -4.64
C LYS A 39 20.02 -3.03 -4.18
N PHE A 40 20.68 -1.99 -3.68
CA PHE A 40 20.05 -0.72 -3.43
C PHE A 40 19.89 0.05 -4.73
N MET A 41 18.66 0.47 -5.02
CA MET A 41 18.35 1.22 -6.23
C MET A 41 17.92 2.64 -5.88
N PRO A 42 18.66 3.68 -6.32
CA PRO A 42 18.18 5.05 -6.20
C PRO A 42 16.99 5.24 -7.13
N VAL A 43 15.84 5.61 -6.57
CA VAL A 43 14.62 5.85 -7.33
C VAL A 43 13.97 7.16 -6.92
N LYS A 44 13.23 7.78 -7.84
CA LYS A 44 12.46 8.99 -7.58
C LYS A 44 11.08 8.61 -7.01
N CYS A 45 10.71 9.20 -5.87
CA CYS A 45 9.41 8.96 -5.26
C CYS A 45 8.27 9.50 -6.16
N ARG A 46 7.30 8.64 -6.53
CA ARG A 46 6.17 9.05 -7.39
C ARG A 46 5.18 10.00 -6.71
N ASN A 47 5.20 10.11 -5.38
CA ASN A 47 4.32 11.03 -4.64
C ASN A 47 4.96 12.41 -4.41
N CYS A 48 6.20 12.47 -3.90
CA CYS A 48 6.84 13.75 -3.53
C CYS A 48 7.99 14.18 -4.45
N GLY A 49 8.33 13.40 -5.48
CA GLY A 49 9.37 13.70 -6.45
C GLY A 49 10.82 13.62 -5.92
N ARG A 50 11.03 13.37 -4.62
CA ARG A 50 12.36 13.30 -4.02
C ARG A 50 13.00 11.92 -4.24
N TRP A 51 14.31 11.90 -4.47
CA TRP A 51 15.10 10.66 -4.53
C TRP A 51 15.13 9.94 -3.18
N PHE A 52 15.10 8.62 -3.21
CA PHE A 52 15.33 7.77 -2.05
C PHE A 52 15.93 6.43 -2.48
N ILE A 53 16.53 5.74 -1.51
CA ILE A 53 17.11 4.43 -1.74
C ILE A 53 16.04 3.35 -1.51
N MET A 54 15.76 2.57 -2.56
CA MET A 54 14.86 1.43 -2.50
C MET A 54 15.65 0.15 -2.18
N LYS A 55 15.26 -0.56 -1.12
CA LYS A 55 15.75 -1.90 -0.80
C LYS A 55 15.07 -2.94 -1.69
N HIS A 56 15.82 -3.94 -2.14
CA HIS A 56 15.35 -5.05 -2.97
C HIS A 56 14.07 -5.72 -2.46
N THR A 57 13.86 -5.80 -1.14
CA THR A 57 12.67 -6.46 -0.56
C THR A 57 11.40 -5.61 -0.62
N THR A 58 11.50 -4.33 -0.95
CA THR A 58 10.38 -3.39 -0.97
C THR A 58 10.28 -2.71 -2.33
N PHE A 59 9.82 -3.44 -3.34
CA PHE A 59 9.57 -2.94 -4.70
C PHE A 59 8.44 -1.88 -4.74
N SER A 60 8.68 -0.73 -4.13
CA SER A 60 7.72 0.37 -4.04
C SER A 60 8.44 1.68 -4.35
N HIS A 61 7.97 2.35 -5.41
CA HIS A 61 8.46 3.66 -5.85
C HIS A 61 7.97 4.81 -4.96
N TYR A 62 7.59 4.51 -3.71
CA TYR A 62 7.09 5.47 -2.73
C TYR A 62 7.94 5.41 -1.47
N CYS A 63 8.51 6.55 -1.10
CA CYS A 63 9.38 6.68 0.07
C CYS A 63 8.57 6.65 1.39
N LYS A 64 9.25 6.50 2.52
CA LYS A 64 8.63 6.50 3.86
C LYS A 64 8.58 7.89 4.51
N ARG A 65 8.85 8.97 3.76
CA ARG A 65 8.76 10.34 4.31
C ARG A 65 7.30 10.67 4.63
N LEU A 66 7.09 11.34 5.76
CA LEU A 66 5.79 11.85 6.18
C LEU A 66 5.29 12.94 5.21
N VAL A 67 4.01 12.87 4.91
CA VAL A 67 3.25 13.79 4.04
C VAL A 67 2.19 14.53 4.86
N SER A 68 1.58 13.84 5.84
CA SER A 68 0.72 14.45 6.84
C SER A 68 1.25 14.10 8.23
N SER A 69 1.14 15.03 9.17
CA SER A 69 1.45 14.83 10.59
C SER A 69 0.23 14.39 11.40
N ASN A 70 -0.99 14.68 10.94
CA ASN A 70 -2.22 14.32 11.65
C ASN A 70 -3.37 13.92 10.67
N PRO A 71 -3.74 12.62 10.57
CA PRO A 71 -3.00 11.48 11.07
C PRO A 71 -1.64 11.33 10.34
N PRO A 72 -0.61 10.77 10.99
CA PRO A 72 0.69 10.55 10.37
C PRO A 72 0.55 9.62 9.16
N LYS A 73 0.92 10.11 7.97
CA LYS A 73 0.86 9.34 6.73
C LYS A 73 2.13 9.54 5.91
N THR A 74 2.73 8.44 5.47
CA THR A 74 3.89 8.49 4.57
C THR A 74 3.47 8.56 3.10
N CYS A 75 4.43 8.87 2.21
CA CYS A 75 4.19 8.79 0.76
C CYS A 75 3.73 7.39 0.34
N ARG A 76 4.21 6.35 1.02
CA ARG A 76 3.81 4.97 0.77
C ARG A 76 2.37 4.70 1.20
N ASP A 77 1.96 5.17 2.38
CA ASP A 77 0.58 5.00 2.87
C ASP A 77 -0.43 5.75 2.00
N ASN A 78 -0.05 6.93 1.52
CA ASN A 78 -0.85 7.71 0.59
C ASN A 78 -1.07 6.95 -0.72
N ALA A 79 -0.01 6.37 -1.28
CA ALA A 79 -0.08 5.58 -2.50
C ALA A 79 -0.92 4.32 -2.37
N MET A 80 -0.81 3.59 -1.24
CA MET A 80 -1.67 2.43 -0.98
C MET A 80 -3.15 2.85 -0.92
N SER A 81 -3.45 3.97 -0.25
CA SER A 81 -4.81 4.50 -0.16
C SER A 81 -5.35 4.91 -1.54
N HIS A 82 -4.52 5.55 -2.37
CA HIS A 82 -4.90 5.95 -3.73
C HIS A 82 -5.13 4.73 -4.63
N ASN A 83 -4.18 3.79 -4.68
CA ASN A 83 -4.28 2.58 -5.47
C ASN A 83 -5.49 1.73 -5.05
N PHE A 84 -5.81 1.69 -3.76
CA PHE A 84 -7.02 1.01 -3.27
C PHE A 84 -8.28 1.68 -3.79
N LYS A 85 -8.36 3.02 -3.75
CA LYS A 85 -9.49 3.77 -4.31
C LYS A 85 -9.61 3.61 -5.83
N GLU A 86 -8.50 3.60 -6.55
CA GLU A 86 -8.46 3.38 -8.00
C GLU A 86 -8.89 1.95 -8.37
N LYS A 87 -8.41 0.94 -7.64
CA LYS A 87 -8.88 -0.46 -7.79
C LYS A 87 -10.37 -0.59 -7.54
N ILE A 88 -10.89 0.12 -6.53
CA ILE A 88 -12.32 0.18 -6.26
C ILE A 88 -13.09 0.89 -7.37
N LYS A 89 -12.59 2.00 -7.89
CA LYS A 89 -13.23 2.73 -9.01
C LYS A 89 -13.19 1.95 -10.33
N SER A 90 -12.19 1.09 -10.51
CA SER A 90 -12.10 0.24 -11.71
C SER A 90 -12.96 -1.01 -11.62
N ASP A 91 -13.54 -1.32 -10.46
CA ASP A 91 -14.54 -2.38 -10.30
C ASP A 91 -15.96 -1.77 -10.25
N PRO A 92 -16.66 -1.72 -11.39
CA PRO A 92 -18.00 -1.14 -11.45
C PRO A 92 -19.00 -1.89 -10.56
N VAL A 93 -18.83 -3.21 -10.37
CA VAL A 93 -19.68 -4.03 -9.50
C VAL A 93 -19.51 -3.58 -8.05
N TRP A 94 -18.27 -3.42 -7.60
CA TRP A 94 -17.99 -2.97 -6.23
C TRP A 94 -18.42 -1.52 -5.96
N GLU A 95 -18.35 -0.63 -6.97
CA GLU A 95 -18.84 0.73 -6.83
C GLU A 95 -20.36 0.78 -6.61
N ILE A 96 -21.10 0.03 -7.44
CA ILE A 96 -22.56 -0.09 -7.36
C ILE A 96 -22.98 -0.64 -5.99
N TYR A 97 -22.33 -1.71 -5.52
CA TYR A 97 -22.57 -2.31 -4.20
C TYR A 97 -22.42 -1.28 -3.06
N ASN A 98 -21.29 -0.58 -3.02
CA ASN A 98 -21.02 0.39 -1.95
C ASN A 98 -22.02 1.54 -1.92
N ARG A 99 -22.50 1.96 -3.10
CA ARG A 99 -23.51 3.01 -3.21
C ARG A 99 -24.84 2.56 -2.62
N ALA A 100 -25.31 1.36 -2.98
CA ALA A 100 -26.53 0.78 -2.43
C ALA A 100 -26.41 0.53 -0.91
N TYR A 101 -25.30 -0.03 -0.45
CA TYR A 101 -25.03 -0.25 0.98
C TYR A 101 -25.16 1.03 1.80
N LYS A 102 -24.52 2.12 1.37
CA LYS A 102 -24.63 3.41 2.09
C LYS A 102 -26.07 3.93 2.15
N GLN A 103 -26.84 3.73 1.07
CA GLN A 103 -28.24 4.13 1.01
C GLN A 103 -29.11 3.31 1.99
N HIS A 104 -28.99 1.98 2.00
CA HIS A 104 -29.74 1.13 2.93
C HIS A 104 -29.29 1.30 4.38
N TYR A 105 -27.99 1.46 4.63
CA TYR A 105 -27.47 1.76 5.95
C TYR A 105 -28.01 3.09 6.49
N ALA A 106 -28.10 4.12 5.65
CA ALA A 106 -28.75 5.38 6.04
C ALA A 106 -30.24 5.22 6.37
N ARG A 107 -30.97 4.34 5.66
CA ARG A 107 -32.37 4.00 5.98
C ARG A 107 -32.49 3.26 7.31
N TYR A 108 -31.61 2.29 7.54
CA TYR A 108 -31.50 1.54 8.80
C TYR A 108 -31.22 2.48 9.98
N MET A 109 -30.21 3.35 9.87
CA MET A 109 -29.87 4.34 10.91
C MET A 109 -31.02 5.32 11.19
N LYS A 110 -31.79 5.70 10.16
CA LYS A 110 -32.99 6.54 10.28
C LYS A 110 -34.23 5.76 10.76
N LYS A 111 -34.09 4.49 11.16
CA LYS A 111 -35.19 3.60 11.57
C LYS A 111 -36.30 3.45 10.53
N LYS A 112 -36.00 3.70 9.25
CA LYS A 112 -36.90 3.49 8.09
C LYS A 112 -36.77 2.09 7.49
N MET A 113 -35.98 1.24 8.13
CA MET A 113 -35.71 -0.15 7.76
C MET A 113 -35.35 -0.88 9.05
N SER A 114 -35.97 -2.04 9.28
CA SER A 114 -35.66 -2.85 10.47
C SER A 114 -34.28 -3.52 10.33
N LYS A 115 -33.76 -4.06 11.44
CA LYS A 115 -32.53 -4.88 11.40
C LYS A 115 -32.70 -6.13 10.54
N SER A 116 -33.88 -6.78 10.57
CA SER A 116 -34.16 -7.96 9.75
C SER A 116 -34.21 -7.62 8.26
N GLN A 117 -34.90 -6.55 7.88
CA GLN A 117 -34.95 -6.09 6.49
C GLN A 117 -33.57 -5.70 5.96
N PHE A 118 -32.73 -5.08 6.80
CA PHE A 118 -31.36 -4.74 6.41
C PHE A 118 -30.47 -5.99 6.24
N ALA A 119 -30.66 -7.02 7.08
CA ALA A 119 -29.93 -8.28 6.97
C ALA A 119 -30.37 -9.06 5.71
N GLU A 120 -31.68 -9.17 5.46
CA GLU A 120 -32.24 -9.81 4.28
C GLU A 120 -31.79 -9.14 2.98
N TRP A 121 -31.82 -7.80 2.93
CA TRP A 121 -31.23 -7.04 1.84
C TRP A 121 -29.72 -7.30 1.71
N GLY A 122 -29.00 -7.43 2.83
CA GLY A 122 -27.57 -7.71 2.85
C GLY A 122 -27.22 -9.05 2.19
N ASP A 123 -27.98 -10.10 2.51
CA ASP A 123 -27.81 -11.43 1.92
C ASP A 123 -28.12 -11.40 0.41
N TYR A 124 -29.23 -10.76 0.02
CA TYR A 124 -29.60 -10.54 -1.37
C TYR A 124 -28.53 -9.76 -2.16
N ALA A 125 -28.00 -8.69 -1.57
CA ALA A 125 -26.98 -7.85 -2.21
C ALA A 125 -25.65 -8.59 -2.40
N ILE A 126 -25.31 -9.56 -1.52
CA ILE A 126 -24.14 -10.41 -1.69
C ILE A 126 -24.35 -11.37 -2.87
N GLU A 127 -25.52 -12.00 -2.98
CA GLU A 127 -25.83 -12.91 -4.10
C GLU A 127 -25.76 -12.19 -5.45
N LEU A 128 -26.40 -11.03 -5.56
CA LEU A 128 -26.35 -10.21 -6.78
C LEU A 128 -24.92 -9.78 -7.14
N ARG A 129 -24.12 -9.41 -6.12
CA ARG A 129 -22.72 -9.01 -6.34
C ARG A 129 -21.89 -10.18 -6.88
N THR A 130 -22.08 -11.39 -6.34
CA THR A 130 -21.39 -12.59 -6.84
C THR A 130 -21.75 -12.86 -8.30
N LYS A 131 -23.04 -12.86 -8.65
CA LYS A 131 -23.49 -13.04 -10.05
C LYS A 131 -22.90 -11.98 -11.00
N ALA A 132 -22.86 -10.72 -10.56
CA ALA A 132 -22.27 -9.64 -11.36
C ALA A 132 -20.74 -9.77 -11.48
N SER A 133 -20.04 -10.20 -10.42
CA SER A 133 -18.60 -10.50 -10.45
C SER A 133 -18.26 -11.68 -11.36
N ASP A 134 -19.12 -12.69 -11.41
CA ASP A 134 -18.93 -13.89 -12.23
C ASP A 134 -19.37 -13.68 -13.70
N GLY A 135 -19.94 -12.50 -14.03
CA GLY A 135 -20.41 -12.16 -15.37
C GLY A 135 -21.76 -12.79 -15.74
N GLU A 136 -22.48 -13.38 -14.78
CA GLU A 136 -23.81 -13.96 -14.97
C GLU A 136 -24.92 -12.89 -14.98
N LEU A 137 -24.61 -11.68 -14.51
CA LEU A 137 -25.52 -10.56 -14.42
C LEU A 137 -24.90 -9.29 -15.01
N GLU A 138 -25.54 -8.75 -16.05
CA GLU A 138 -25.12 -7.51 -16.69
C GLU A 138 -25.15 -6.33 -15.72
N ILE A 139 -24.21 -5.39 -15.90
CA ILE A 139 -23.97 -4.29 -14.94
C ILE A 139 -25.21 -3.40 -14.80
N GLU A 140 -25.91 -3.11 -15.89
CA GLU A 140 -27.12 -2.29 -15.89
C GLU A 140 -28.27 -2.96 -15.11
N GLU A 141 -28.39 -4.28 -15.21
CA GLU A 141 -29.41 -5.06 -14.53
C GLU A 141 -29.08 -5.18 -13.04
N TYR A 142 -27.81 -5.47 -12.71
CA TYR A 142 -27.29 -5.45 -11.35
C TYR A 142 -27.58 -4.11 -10.65
N GLN A 143 -27.30 -2.99 -11.32
CA GLN A 143 -27.52 -1.66 -10.78
C GLN A 143 -29.00 -1.38 -10.44
N LYS A 144 -29.94 -1.96 -11.19
CA LYS A 144 -31.38 -1.82 -10.93
C LYS A 144 -31.80 -2.68 -9.74
N LEU A 145 -31.37 -3.95 -9.73
CA LEU A 145 -31.78 -4.93 -8.72
C LEU A 145 -31.28 -4.59 -7.31
N ILE A 146 -30.02 -4.16 -7.18
CA ILE A 146 -29.43 -3.91 -5.86
C ILE A 146 -29.99 -2.69 -5.11
N ARG A 147 -30.72 -1.81 -5.80
CA ARG A 147 -31.32 -0.59 -5.23
C ARG A 147 -32.68 -0.83 -4.56
N ILE A 148 -33.26 -2.01 -4.77
CA ILE A 148 -34.54 -2.45 -4.21
C ILE A 148 -34.35 -2.67 -2.70
#